data_AF-A0A6A7LKM8-F1
#
_entry.id   AF-A0A6A7LKM8-F1
#
_cell.length_a   1.000
_cell.length_b   1.000
_cell.length_c   1.000
_cell.angle_alpha   90.00
_cell.angle_beta   90.00
_cell.angle_gamma   90.00
#
_symmetry.space_group_name_H-M   'P 1'
#
loop_
_entity.id
_entity.type
_entity.pdbx_description
1 polymer ?
#
loop_
_entity_poly.entity_id
_entity_poly.type
_entity_poly.pdbx_seq_one_letter_code
_entity_poly.pdbx_strand_id
1 'polypeptide(L)' 'MSQNTLSLKVLEAYTRDVGRGVARIDYDSMDSLTASTGDVI' A
#
# COMPACT_ATOMS: atom_id res chain seq x y z
N MET A 1 1.49 18.84 9.06
CA MET A 1 1.70 17.40 8.75
C MET A 1 2.39 17.32 7.41
N SER A 2 3.59 16.77 7.34
CA SER A 2 4.29 16.55 6.06
C SER A 2 3.56 15.43 5.31
N GLN A 3 3.11 15.68 4.10
CA GLN A 3 2.51 14.66 3.24
C GLN A 3 3.66 13.86 2.60
N ASN A 4 3.90 12.65 3.08
CA ASN A 4 4.95 11.80 2.53
C ASN A 4 4.43 11.12 1.26
N THR A 5 4.71 11.72 0.10
CA THR A 5 4.23 11.24 -1.19
C THR A 5 5.23 10.28 -1.81
N LEU A 6 4.83 9.02 -2.00
CA LEU A 6 5.62 7.98 -2.67
C LEU A 6 4.91 7.55 -3.96
N SER A 7 5.62 7.55 -5.09
CA SER A 7 5.09 7.09 -6.37
C SER A 7 5.49 5.64 -6.60
N LEU A 8 4.50 4.73 -6.68
CA LEU A 8 4.71 3.31 -6.91
C LEU A 8 4.10 2.86 -8.25
N LYS A 9 4.64 1.77 -8.81
CA LYS A 9 4.07 1.15 -10.01
C LYS A 9 2.88 0.29 -9.63
N VAL A 10 1.76 0.48 -10.32
CA VAL A 10 0.55 -0.35 -10.16
C VAL A 10 0.73 -1.67 -10.90
N LEU A 11 0.39 -2.76 -10.22
CA LEU A 11 0.37 -4.13 -10.75
C LEU A 11 -1.00 -4.77 -10.50
N GLU A 12 -1.29 -5.84 -11.23
CA GLU A 12 -2.52 -6.60 -11.04
C GLU A 12 -2.56 -7.22 -9.64
N ALA A 13 -3.73 -7.11 -8.99
CA ALA A 13 -3.95 -7.70 -7.67
C ALA A 13 -3.98 -9.23 -7.75
N TYR A 14 -3.63 -9.89 -6.64
CA TYR A 14 -3.85 -11.34 -6.56
C TYR A 14 -5.35 -11.64 -6.56
N THR A 15 -5.74 -12.78 -7.14
CA THR A 15 -7.14 -13.21 -7.24
C THR A 15 -7.87 -13.20 -5.89
N ARG A 16 -7.15 -13.49 -4.80
CA ARG A 16 -7.68 -13.48 -3.43
C ARG A 16 -7.91 -12.09 -2.83
N ASP A 17 -7.45 -11.02 -3.45
CA ASP A 17 -7.61 -9.65 -2.94
C ASP A 17 -8.66 -8.86 -3.75
N VAL A 18 -9.04 -9.37 -4.93
CA VAL A 18 -10.07 -8.78 -5.79
C VAL A 18 -11.38 -8.60 -5.02
N GLY A 19 -11.93 -7.38 -5.08
CA GLY A 19 -13.21 -7.01 -4.44
C GLY A 19 -13.16 -6.87 -2.92
N ARG A 20 -11.97 -6.97 -2.28
CA ARG A 20 -11.83 -6.90 -0.82
C ARG A 20 -11.36 -5.55 -0.29
N GLY A 21 -11.00 -4.62 -1.17
CA GLY A 21 -10.48 -3.31 -0.78
C GLY A 21 -9.11 -3.38 -0.09
N VAL A 22 -8.26 -4.36 -0.47
CA VAL A 22 -6.92 -4.56 0.10
C VAL A 22 -5.87 -4.18 -0.94
N ALA A 23 -5.00 -3.24 -0.61
CA ALA A 23 -3.79 -2.94 -1.36
C ALA A 23 -2.60 -3.71 -0.76
N ARG A 24 -1.74 -4.28 -1.60
CA ARG A 24 -0.47 -4.88 -1.17
C ARG A 24 0.68 -4.01 -1.64
N ILE A 25 1.52 -3.63 -0.68
CA ILE A 25 2.77 -2.92 -0.90
C ILE A 25 3.89 -3.67 -0.18
N ASP A 26 5.12 -3.52 -0.64
CA ASP A 26 6.30 -4.13 -0.02
C ASP A 26 6.67 -3.44 1.29
N TYR A 27 7.48 -4.12 2.12
CA TYR A 27 7.86 -3.62 3.44
C TYR A 27 8.68 -2.31 3.36
N ASP A 28 9.55 -2.14 2.36
CA ASP A 28 10.37 -0.93 2.24
C ASP A 28 9.48 0.30 1.94
N SER A 29 8.46 0.12 1.10
CA SER A 29 7.43 1.13 0.85
C SER A 29 6.58 1.43 2.09
N MET A 30 6.21 0.41 2.89
CA MET A 30 5.48 0.60 4.14
C MET A 30 6.30 1.44 5.14
N ASP A 31 7.58 1.09 5.32
CA ASP A 31 8.48 1.81 6.23
C ASP A 31 8.68 3.25 5.78
N SER A 32 8.84 3.47 4.47
CA SER A 32 8.96 4.81 3.88
C SER A 32 7.71 5.66 4.13
N LEU A 33 6.53 5.06 4.10
CA LEU A 33 5.25 5.72 4.37
C LEU A 33 4.89 5.73 5.87
N THR A 34 5.70 5.12 6.74
CA THR A 34 5.37 4.87 8.15
C THR A 34 4.00 4.20 8.34
N ALA A 35 3.63 3.33 7.39
CA ALA A 35 2.33 2.65 7.35
C ALA A 35 2.38 1.30 8.08
N SER A 36 1.27 0.94 8.72
CA SER A 36 1.04 -0.33 9.39
C SER A 36 -0.03 -1.17 8.69
N THR A 37 -0.05 -2.47 8.96
CA THR A 37 -1.09 -3.35 8.40
C THR A 37 -2.47 -2.92 8.91
N GLY A 38 -3.39 -2.64 8.00
CA GLY A 38 -4.75 -2.21 8.31
C GLY A 38 -4.98 -0.71 8.18
N ASP A 39 -3.93 0.07 7.93
CA ASP A 39 -4.05 1.49 7.62
C ASP A 39 -4.80 1.71 6.30
N VAL A 40 -5.50 2.84 6.22
CA VAL A 40 -6.21 3.29 5.01
C VAL A 40 -5.32 4.30 4.28
N ILE A 41 -4.99 4.00 3.02
CA ILE A 41 -4.10 4.79 2.15
C ILE A 41 -4.80 5.18 0.84
#